data_AF-A0AAD6I611-F1
#
_entry.id   AF-A0AAD6I611-F1
#
_cell.length_a   1.000
_cell.length_b   1.000
_cell.length_c   1.000
_cell.angle_alpha   90.00
_cell.angle_beta   90.00
_cell.angle_gamma   90.00
#
_symmetry.space_group_name_H-M   'P 1'
#
loop_
_entity.id
_entity.type
_entity.pdbx_description
1 polymer ?
#
loop_
_entity_poly.entity_id
_entity_poly.type
_entity_poly.pdbx_seq_one_letter_code
_entity_poly.pdbx_strand_id
1 'polypeptide(L)'
;MRAFLSFVVPLLPLASSFVHPGLLVSDSDVTRAQQKIKANLDPWTTSWNTLTSLSFSDASYTPSPVSHVYRSAWYDNAENAELLWHDVAAAFNLALRWKMTQNVSFADTASNILHAWATTLNAIDGGDDKYLTAGLQGYELANAAELLRDYEPFTANVLPAVVEMANNIFIPMHYRWLNHEEPSEHNILHFFANWELCNIASAMAMGVLTDNKTVWDFAVNYFKTGDGTGAINNAITNIVEEPGTGTLLGQGQESGRDQGHSALDIQLLGVIGQQAWNQGEDLFAYNDSRILRGAEYFARYNLGNDVPFVSYTNGIVSYTEISSASRGAIRPTWELLYNHYVIRKGMDAPWSTLFLNNSLDYYDGAEGGAGSWGEGSGHYDGLGWGSLLYHMDEADVAGLVSSQSALPTANHMSSASFASTFAPSATTTTSGVSDQSTHVSSSTTTYPSAVSSDLGTGHSALSTVAKNSATPISSMHSTASTSVLTTSTTTPLGRPQEAHHHHHHHVDGQAQNVCHVH
;
A
#
# COMPACT_ATOMS: atom_id res chain seq x y z
N MET A 1 -11.59 -21.54 -62.30
CA MET A 1 -11.53 -21.52 -60.82
C MET A 1 -10.12 -21.19 -60.37
N ARG A 2 -9.93 -20.08 -59.65
CA ARG A 2 -8.74 -19.85 -58.82
C ARG A 2 -9.26 -19.68 -57.39
N ALA A 3 -8.91 -20.60 -56.49
CA ALA A 3 -9.32 -20.50 -55.10
C ALA A 3 -8.39 -19.52 -54.38
N PHE A 4 -8.95 -18.48 -53.77
CA PHE A 4 -8.25 -17.72 -52.74
C PHE A 4 -8.37 -18.48 -51.42
N LEU A 5 -7.25 -18.95 -50.87
CA LEU A 5 -7.19 -19.31 -49.46
C LEU A 5 -7.02 -18.01 -48.66
N SER A 6 -8.06 -17.59 -47.94
CA SER A 6 -7.91 -16.62 -46.87
C SER A 6 -7.19 -17.29 -45.71
N PHE A 7 -5.91 -16.96 -45.51
CA PHE A 7 -5.24 -17.25 -44.24
C PHE A 7 -5.81 -16.32 -43.16
N VAL A 8 -6.72 -16.84 -42.35
CA VAL A 8 -7.03 -16.24 -41.05
C VAL A 8 -5.84 -16.52 -40.15
N VAL A 9 -5.00 -15.52 -39.90
CA VAL A 9 -4.02 -15.57 -38.82
C VAL A 9 -4.80 -15.32 -37.52
N PRO A 10 -4.92 -16.30 -36.61
CA PRO A 10 -5.45 -16.00 -35.29
C PRO A 10 -4.44 -15.10 -34.57
N LEU A 11 -4.84 -13.87 -34.23
CA LEU A 11 -4.18 -13.16 -33.13
C LEU A 11 -4.49 -13.96 -31.86
N LEU A 12 -3.57 -14.83 -31.47
CA LEU A 12 -3.47 -15.25 -30.08
C LEU A 12 -3.21 -13.98 -29.27
N PRO A 13 -3.98 -13.71 -28.20
CA PRO A 13 -3.60 -12.65 -27.27
C PRO A 13 -2.22 -13.01 -26.71
N LEU A 14 -1.26 -12.10 -26.87
CA LEU A 14 -0.01 -12.16 -26.13
C LEU A 14 -0.37 -11.97 -24.66
N ALA A 15 -0.47 -13.06 -23.92
CA ALA A 15 -0.45 -13.02 -22.48
C ALA A 15 0.92 -12.47 -22.08
N SER A 16 0.98 -11.21 -21.67
CA SER A 16 2.19 -10.67 -21.06
C SER A 16 2.40 -11.42 -19.76
N SER A 17 3.55 -12.09 -19.65
CA SER A 17 4.08 -12.50 -18.35
C SER A 17 4.29 -11.26 -17.50
N PHE A 18 4.20 -11.40 -16.18
CA PHE A 18 4.73 -10.39 -15.28
C PHE A 18 6.27 -10.33 -15.39
N VAL A 19 6.80 -9.15 -15.08
CA VAL A 19 8.24 -8.88 -14.95
C VAL A 19 8.69 -9.22 -13.53
N HIS A 20 9.84 -9.88 -13.41
CA HIS A 20 10.39 -10.39 -12.16
C HIS A 20 11.92 -10.16 -12.08
N PRO A 21 12.43 -9.49 -11.04
CA PRO A 21 11.69 -8.66 -10.08
C PRO A 21 11.05 -7.46 -10.79
N GLY A 22 9.79 -7.15 -10.46
CA GLY A 22 9.04 -6.09 -11.15
C GLY A 22 7.99 -5.37 -10.32
N LEU A 23 8.12 -5.37 -8.99
CA LEU A 23 7.32 -4.50 -8.12
C LEU A 23 8.03 -3.16 -7.91
N LEU A 24 8.41 -2.79 -6.70
CA LEU A 24 9.04 -1.49 -6.44
C LEU A 24 10.46 -1.40 -7.01
N VAL A 25 11.21 -2.50 -6.97
CA VAL A 25 12.62 -2.55 -7.38
C VAL A 25 12.78 -3.33 -8.69
N SER A 26 13.45 -2.74 -9.67
CA SER A 26 13.89 -3.44 -10.89
C SER A 26 15.37 -3.80 -10.85
N ASP A 27 15.80 -4.75 -11.68
CA ASP A 27 17.24 -5.04 -11.87
C ASP A 27 18.04 -3.81 -12.35
N SER A 28 17.40 -2.84 -13.01
CA SER A 28 18.06 -1.59 -13.42
C SER A 28 18.36 -0.67 -12.24
N ASP A 29 17.53 -0.70 -11.20
CA ASP A 29 17.72 0.07 -9.96
C ASP A 29 18.80 -0.57 -9.09
N VAL A 30 18.79 -1.91 -8.98
CA VAL A 30 19.88 -2.67 -8.34
C VAL A 30 21.21 -2.40 -9.04
N THR A 31 21.24 -2.46 -10.39
CA THR A 31 22.45 -2.22 -11.18
C THR A 31 22.98 -0.79 -10.98
N ARG A 32 22.08 0.22 -10.96
CA ARG A 32 22.43 1.62 -10.68
C ARG A 32 23.03 1.74 -9.28
N ALA A 33 22.32 1.31 -8.25
CA ALA A 33 22.76 1.38 -6.85
C ALA A 33 24.13 0.70 -6.64
N GLN A 34 24.32 -0.53 -7.13
CA GLN A 34 25.61 -1.24 -7.07
C GLN A 34 26.77 -0.41 -7.66
N GLN A 35 26.57 0.21 -8.83
CA GLN A 35 27.59 1.00 -9.50
C GLN A 35 27.94 2.26 -8.71
N LYS A 36 26.93 2.98 -8.20
CA LYS A 36 27.10 4.25 -7.47
C LYS A 36 27.71 4.04 -6.08
N ILE A 37 27.28 3.00 -5.34
CA ILE A 37 27.92 2.57 -4.08
C ILE A 37 29.39 2.22 -4.32
N LYS A 38 29.69 1.41 -5.34
CA LYS A 38 31.07 1.03 -5.68
C LYS A 38 31.95 2.23 -6.06
N ALA A 39 31.35 3.27 -6.64
CA ALA A 39 32.01 4.52 -6.97
C ALA A 39 32.14 5.50 -5.77
N ASN A 40 31.53 5.19 -4.61
CA ASN A 40 31.38 6.07 -3.45
C ASN A 40 30.68 7.40 -3.80
N LEU A 41 29.58 7.30 -4.56
CA LEU A 41 28.74 8.45 -4.92
C LEU A 41 27.56 8.55 -3.96
N ASP A 42 27.29 9.78 -3.51
CA ASP A 42 26.10 10.14 -2.74
C ASP A 42 24.95 10.55 -3.70
N PRO A 43 23.68 10.37 -3.29
CA PRO A 43 23.22 9.92 -1.97
C PRO A 43 23.22 8.40 -1.76
N TRP A 44 23.52 7.59 -2.78
CA TRP A 44 23.50 6.13 -2.68
C TRP A 44 24.41 5.57 -1.59
N THR A 45 25.61 6.14 -1.43
CA THR A 45 26.58 5.69 -0.41
C THR A 45 26.09 6.02 1.00
N THR A 46 25.57 7.22 1.24
CA THR A 46 24.91 7.60 2.51
C THR A 46 23.73 6.67 2.82
N SER A 47 22.80 6.47 1.87
CA SER A 47 21.64 5.57 2.07
C SER A 47 22.06 4.10 2.35
N TRP A 48 23.08 3.61 1.65
CA TRP A 48 23.66 2.28 1.87
C TRP A 48 24.33 2.13 3.25
N ASN A 49 25.02 3.16 3.73
CA ASN A 49 25.60 3.18 5.07
C ASN A 49 24.49 3.14 6.14
N THR A 50 23.39 3.88 5.95
CA THR A 50 22.21 3.79 6.81
C THR A 50 21.64 2.38 6.81
N LEU A 51 21.33 1.81 5.63
CA LEU A 51 20.80 0.44 5.49
C LEU A 51 21.67 -0.59 6.20
N THR A 52 22.99 -0.54 6.02
CA THR A 52 23.92 -1.52 6.59
C THR A 52 24.21 -1.34 8.08
N SER A 53 23.75 -0.25 8.70
CA SER A 53 23.88 0.01 10.14
C SER A 53 22.74 -0.57 11.00
N LEU A 54 21.60 -0.91 10.39
CA LEU A 54 20.40 -1.35 11.12
C LEU A 54 20.51 -2.81 11.60
N SER A 55 19.95 -3.09 12.78
CA SER A 55 19.73 -4.45 13.29
C SER A 55 18.80 -5.28 12.39
N PHE A 56 17.77 -4.65 11.82
CA PHE A 56 16.86 -5.26 10.83
C PHE A 56 17.58 -5.70 9.55
N SER A 57 18.78 -5.19 9.30
CA SER A 57 19.58 -5.52 8.11
C SER A 57 20.70 -6.52 8.42
N ASP A 58 20.80 -7.06 9.63
CA ASP A 58 21.89 -7.97 10.03
C ASP A 58 21.60 -9.43 9.65
N ALA A 59 22.62 -10.17 9.17
CA ALA A 59 22.44 -11.56 8.77
C ALA A 59 22.07 -12.51 9.93
N SER A 60 22.31 -12.10 11.18
CA SER A 60 21.90 -12.83 12.39
C SER A 60 20.46 -12.56 12.84
N TYR A 61 19.70 -11.71 12.12
CA TYR A 61 18.31 -11.42 12.44
C TYR A 61 17.49 -12.72 12.55
N THR A 62 16.63 -12.80 13.58
CA THR A 62 15.82 -13.97 13.87
C THR A 62 14.33 -13.58 13.83
N PRO A 63 13.51 -14.16 12.94
CA PRO A 63 12.10 -13.82 12.84
C PRO A 63 11.30 -14.26 14.07
N SER A 64 10.19 -13.57 14.31
CA SER A 64 9.26 -13.80 15.42
C SER A 64 7.82 -14.06 14.93
N PRO A 65 7.60 -15.10 14.08
CA PRO A 65 6.30 -15.35 13.47
C PRO A 65 5.27 -15.80 14.50
N VAL A 66 4.02 -15.38 14.29
CA VAL A 66 2.85 -15.78 15.09
C VAL A 66 1.72 -16.24 14.19
N SER A 67 0.87 -17.13 14.71
CA SER A 67 -0.22 -17.70 13.90
C SER A 67 -1.39 -16.76 13.67
N HIS A 68 -1.57 -15.75 14.53
CA HIS A 68 -2.60 -14.74 14.42
C HIS A 68 -1.97 -13.36 14.67
N VAL A 69 -2.20 -12.44 13.74
CA VAL A 69 -1.74 -11.05 13.85
C VAL A 69 -2.92 -10.13 14.14
N TYR A 70 -2.81 -9.35 15.20
CA TYR A 70 -3.78 -8.35 15.65
C TYR A 70 -3.11 -6.97 15.60
N ARG A 71 -3.65 -6.05 14.78
CA ARG A 71 -3.16 -4.65 14.70
C ARG A 71 -3.43 -3.85 15.96
N SER A 72 -4.58 -4.11 16.56
CA SER A 72 -5.11 -3.47 17.77
C SER A 72 -5.64 -4.57 18.69
N ALA A 73 -5.62 -4.35 20.01
CA ALA A 73 -6.10 -5.34 20.98
C ALA A 73 -7.57 -5.76 20.70
N TRP A 74 -7.86 -7.06 20.71
CA TRP A 74 -9.14 -7.61 20.28
C TRP A 74 -9.61 -8.78 21.16
N TYR A 75 -10.72 -8.54 21.89
CA TYR A 75 -11.17 -9.39 23.00
C TYR A 75 -10.03 -9.67 23.99
N ASP A 76 -9.65 -10.94 24.18
CA ASP A 76 -8.57 -11.37 25.07
C ASP A 76 -7.18 -11.40 24.39
N ASN A 77 -7.08 -11.02 23.11
CA ASN A 77 -5.83 -10.98 22.37
C ASN A 77 -5.19 -9.59 22.44
N ALA A 78 -3.91 -9.53 22.83
CA ALA A 78 -3.12 -8.33 22.74
C ALA A 78 -2.73 -8.02 21.28
N GLU A 79 -2.52 -6.74 20.98
CA GLU A 79 -1.89 -6.32 19.73
C GLU A 79 -0.47 -6.89 19.62
N ASN A 80 -0.12 -7.33 18.41
CA ASN A 80 1.17 -7.98 18.13
C ASN A 80 1.67 -7.75 16.69
N ALA A 81 1.03 -6.87 15.92
CA ALA A 81 1.40 -6.58 14.53
C ALA A 81 2.83 -6.02 14.38
N GLU A 82 3.44 -5.52 15.45
CA GLU A 82 4.86 -5.15 15.47
C GLU A 82 5.80 -6.31 15.12
N LEU A 83 5.43 -7.55 15.46
CA LEU A 83 6.21 -8.72 15.07
C LEU A 83 6.24 -8.88 13.55
N LEU A 84 5.13 -8.59 12.87
CA LEU A 84 5.03 -8.70 11.41
C LEU A 84 5.76 -7.55 10.72
N TRP A 85 5.53 -6.30 11.11
CA TRP A 85 6.11 -5.16 10.40
C TRP A 85 7.64 -5.04 10.60
N HIS A 86 8.16 -5.44 11.76
CA HIS A 86 9.61 -5.55 11.99
C HIS A 86 10.24 -6.65 11.12
N ASP A 87 9.64 -7.84 11.08
CA ASP A 87 10.16 -8.96 10.28
C ASP A 87 10.08 -8.69 8.77
N VAL A 88 8.99 -8.09 8.28
CA VAL A 88 8.83 -7.76 6.86
C VAL A 88 9.82 -6.67 6.42
N ALA A 89 10.04 -5.65 7.25
CA ALA A 89 11.10 -4.67 7.03
C ALA A 89 12.49 -5.31 7.00
N ALA A 90 12.78 -6.22 7.93
CA ALA A 90 14.03 -6.97 7.95
C ALA A 90 14.21 -7.82 6.68
N ALA A 91 13.17 -8.53 6.24
CA ALA A 91 13.20 -9.33 5.02
C ALA A 91 13.51 -8.49 3.78
N PHE A 92 12.88 -7.32 3.62
CA PHE A 92 13.17 -6.41 2.50
C PHE A 92 14.59 -5.84 2.57
N ASN A 93 15.01 -5.35 3.74
CA ASN A 93 16.34 -4.78 3.97
C ASN A 93 17.46 -5.81 3.70
N LEU A 94 17.27 -7.06 4.14
CA LEU A 94 18.19 -8.16 3.88
C LEU A 94 18.20 -8.60 2.41
N ALA A 95 17.04 -8.65 1.75
CA ALA A 95 16.97 -8.94 0.32
C ALA A 95 17.67 -7.85 -0.52
N LEU A 96 17.54 -6.56 -0.15
CA LEU A 96 18.34 -5.48 -0.72
C LEU A 96 19.83 -5.70 -0.48
N ARG A 97 20.26 -6.00 0.76
CA ARG A 97 21.68 -6.29 1.04
C ARG A 97 22.21 -7.45 0.20
N TRP A 98 21.41 -8.49 -0.02
CA TRP A 98 21.78 -9.57 -0.93
C TRP A 98 21.95 -9.06 -2.36
N LYS A 99 20.94 -8.41 -2.95
CA LYS A 99 21.02 -7.93 -4.34
C LYS A 99 22.21 -6.98 -4.54
N MET A 100 22.53 -6.09 -3.59
CA MET A 100 23.67 -5.17 -3.69
C MET A 100 25.05 -5.83 -3.50
N THR A 101 25.17 -6.90 -2.70
CA THR A 101 26.49 -7.47 -2.33
C THR A 101 26.76 -8.87 -2.87
N GLN A 102 25.73 -9.58 -3.31
CA GLN A 102 25.74 -11.01 -3.63
C GLN A 102 26.19 -11.93 -2.47
N ASN A 103 26.20 -11.42 -1.22
CA ASN A 103 26.45 -12.25 -0.05
C ASN A 103 25.19 -13.04 0.32
N VAL A 104 25.25 -14.36 0.07
CA VAL A 104 24.12 -15.29 0.28
C VAL A 104 23.59 -15.32 1.72
N SER A 105 24.38 -14.96 2.73
CA SER A 105 23.89 -14.95 4.11
C SER A 105 22.72 -13.97 4.33
N PHE A 106 22.62 -12.91 3.52
CA PHE A 106 21.46 -12.02 3.59
C PHE A 106 20.23 -12.61 2.87
N ALA A 107 20.44 -13.35 1.77
CA ALA A 107 19.37 -14.08 1.09
C ALA A 107 18.81 -15.21 1.95
N ASP A 108 19.68 -15.96 2.63
CA ASP A 108 19.29 -17.03 3.57
C ASP A 108 18.42 -16.48 4.69
N THR A 109 18.82 -15.37 5.32
CA THR A 109 18.05 -14.77 6.42
C THR A 109 16.75 -14.14 5.94
N ALA A 110 16.73 -13.42 4.82
CA ALA A 110 15.49 -12.91 4.21
C ALA A 110 14.51 -14.03 3.84
N SER A 111 15.02 -15.08 3.17
CA SER A 111 14.27 -16.29 2.81
C SER A 111 13.73 -17.01 4.04
N ASN A 112 14.51 -17.09 5.13
CA ASN A 112 14.09 -17.69 6.39
C ASN A 112 12.95 -16.89 7.06
N ILE A 113 12.98 -15.56 7.05
CA ILE A 113 11.90 -14.73 7.57
C ILE A 113 10.60 -14.99 6.80
N LEU A 114 10.65 -14.92 5.46
CA LEU A 114 9.48 -15.15 4.60
C LEU A 114 8.92 -16.56 4.76
N HIS A 115 9.79 -17.58 4.85
CA HIS A 115 9.40 -18.97 5.11
C HIS A 115 8.71 -19.11 6.47
N ALA A 116 9.30 -18.53 7.51
CA ALA A 116 8.80 -18.64 8.89
C ALA A 116 7.40 -18.06 9.04
N TRP A 117 7.10 -16.92 8.38
CA TRP A 117 5.74 -16.38 8.33
C TRP A 117 4.81 -17.25 7.46
N ALA A 118 5.24 -17.63 6.26
CA ALA A 118 4.43 -18.45 5.34
C ALA A 118 4.01 -19.81 5.92
N THR A 119 4.80 -20.41 6.81
CA THR A 119 4.46 -21.69 7.47
C THR A 119 3.75 -21.55 8.82
N THR A 120 3.60 -20.33 9.34
CA THR A 120 3.07 -20.09 10.70
C THR A 120 1.79 -19.27 10.71
N LEU A 121 1.68 -18.26 9.85
CA LEU A 121 0.54 -17.35 9.80
C LEU A 121 -0.71 -18.08 9.31
N ASN A 122 -1.77 -18.06 10.12
CA ASN A 122 -3.08 -18.59 9.77
C ASN A 122 -4.10 -17.48 9.47
N ALA A 123 -4.00 -16.33 10.15
CA ALA A 123 -4.90 -15.20 9.96
C ALA A 123 -4.29 -13.85 10.37
N ILE A 124 -4.73 -12.79 9.71
CA ILE A 124 -4.67 -11.42 10.21
C ILE A 124 -6.09 -11.10 10.68
N ASP A 125 -6.27 -10.88 11.98
CA ASP A 125 -7.56 -10.98 12.67
C ASP A 125 -7.82 -9.73 13.53
N GLY A 126 -9.06 -9.59 13.99
CA GLY A 126 -9.55 -8.43 14.72
C GLY A 126 -10.71 -7.71 14.04
N GLY A 127 -10.91 -6.46 14.46
CA GLY A 127 -11.79 -5.49 13.79
C GLY A 127 -11.27 -5.11 12.40
N ASP A 128 -11.82 -4.05 11.81
CA ASP A 128 -11.48 -3.63 10.45
C ASP A 128 -9.97 -3.32 10.28
N ASP A 129 -9.28 -2.86 11.34
CA ASP A 129 -7.83 -2.60 11.39
C ASP A 129 -6.93 -3.72 10.82
N LYS A 130 -7.41 -4.98 10.79
CA LYS A 130 -6.72 -6.09 10.10
C LYS A 130 -6.46 -5.81 8.62
N TYR A 131 -7.31 -5.05 7.95
CA TYR A 131 -7.16 -4.68 6.54
C TYR A 131 -6.05 -3.65 6.32
N LEU A 132 -5.75 -2.80 7.31
CA LEU A 132 -4.55 -1.97 7.28
C LEU A 132 -3.29 -2.84 7.33
N THR A 133 -3.20 -3.79 8.28
CA THR A 133 -2.03 -4.67 8.37
C THR A 133 -1.90 -5.61 7.17
N ALA A 134 -3.01 -6.14 6.65
CA ALA A 134 -3.00 -6.95 5.43
C ALA A 134 -2.57 -6.16 4.20
N GLY A 135 -3.09 -4.93 4.03
CA GLY A 135 -2.74 -4.05 2.92
C GLY A 135 -1.29 -3.56 3.01
N LEU A 136 -0.87 -3.04 4.16
CA LEU A 136 0.47 -2.49 4.36
C LEU A 136 1.53 -3.58 4.29
N GLN A 137 1.59 -4.49 5.25
CA GLN A 137 2.64 -5.52 5.29
C GLN A 137 2.53 -6.55 4.14
N GLY A 138 1.37 -6.67 3.50
CA GLY A 138 1.18 -7.54 2.34
C GLY A 138 2.03 -7.10 1.13
N TYR A 139 1.95 -5.84 0.71
CA TYR A 139 2.74 -5.38 -0.44
C TYR A 139 4.24 -5.42 -0.12
N GLU A 140 4.62 -5.11 1.11
CA GLU A 140 6.00 -5.12 1.57
C GLU A 140 6.61 -6.54 1.54
N LEU A 141 5.87 -7.53 2.04
CA LEU A 141 6.26 -8.94 2.03
C LEU A 141 6.42 -9.47 0.60
N ALA A 142 5.49 -9.12 -0.30
CA ALA A 142 5.58 -9.46 -1.71
C ALA A 142 6.80 -8.80 -2.39
N ASN A 143 7.13 -7.55 -2.05
CA ASN A 143 8.33 -6.88 -2.55
C ASN A 143 9.63 -7.53 -2.04
N ALA A 144 9.68 -7.98 -0.79
CA ALA A 144 10.81 -8.75 -0.27
C ALA A 144 10.97 -10.11 -0.97
N ALA A 145 9.86 -10.79 -1.27
CA ALA A 145 9.84 -12.05 -2.02
C ALA A 145 10.28 -11.88 -3.48
N GLU A 146 9.84 -10.82 -4.16
CA GLU A 146 10.27 -10.51 -5.54
C GLU A 146 11.78 -10.29 -5.64
N LEU A 147 12.38 -9.59 -4.67
CA LEU A 147 13.82 -9.38 -4.60
C LEU A 147 14.63 -10.68 -4.48
N LEU A 148 14.00 -11.81 -4.11
CA LEU A 148 14.64 -13.13 -3.98
C LEU A 148 14.33 -14.08 -5.15
N ARG A 149 13.61 -13.67 -6.21
CA ARG A 149 13.23 -14.59 -7.31
C ARG A 149 14.41 -15.20 -8.09
N ASP A 150 15.57 -14.56 -8.09
CA ASP A 150 16.82 -15.10 -8.63
C ASP A 150 17.65 -15.91 -7.60
N TYR A 151 17.17 -16.08 -6.36
CA TYR A 151 17.78 -16.95 -5.36
C TYR A 151 17.17 -18.36 -5.41
N GLU A 152 17.92 -19.32 -5.95
CA GLU A 152 17.42 -20.69 -6.17
C GLU A 152 16.91 -21.38 -4.89
N PRO A 153 17.57 -21.30 -3.71
CA PRO A 153 17.06 -21.92 -2.49
C PRO A 153 15.71 -21.37 -2.04
N PHE A 154 15.46 -20.07 -2.22
CA PHE A 154 14.16 -19.45 -1.96
C PHE A 154 13.11 -19.92 -2.97
N THR A 155 13.41 -19.80 -4.27
CA THR A 155 12.47 -20.16 -5.34
C THR A 155 12.07 -21.64 -5.32
N ALA A 156 12.99 -22.53 -4.98
CA ALA A 156 12.73 -23.97 -4.91
C ALA A 156 11.99 -24.42 -3.63
N ASN A 157 12.26 -23.79 -2.48
CA ASN A 157 11.82 -24.34 -1.17
C ASN A 157 10.88 -23.43 -0.37
N VAL A 158 10.83 -22.13 -0.66
CA VAL A 158 10.12 -21.13 0.16
C VAL A 158 9.01 -20.42 -0.63
N LEU A 159 9.30 -20.00 -1.88
CA LEU A 159 8.32 -19.31 -2.73
C LEU A 159 6.97 -20.05 -2.83
N PRO A 160 6.89 -21.39 -2.94
CA PRO A 160 5.60 -22.09 -2.95
C PRO A 160 4.74 -21.84 -1.71
N ALA A 161 5.34 -21.81 -0.52
CA ALA A 161 4.61 -21.53 0.73
C ALA A 161 4.20 -20.05 0.83
N VAL A 162 5.06 -19.13 0.36
CA VAL A 162 4.74 -17.70 0.28
C VAL A 162 3.56 -17.44 -0.67
N VAL A 163 3.54 -18.12 -1.82
CA VAL A 163 2.41 -18.09 -2.78
C VAL A 163 1.15 -18.72 -2.18
N GLU A 164 1.26 -19.79 -1.38
CA GLU A 164 0.12 -20.38 -0.68
C GLU A 164 -0.47 -19.41 0.37
N MET A 165 0.38 -18.77 1.19
CA MET A 165 -0.04 -17.73 2.14
C MET A 165 -0.71 -16.53 1.44
N ALA A 166 -0.17 -16.08 0.30
CA ALA A 166 -0.76 -15.02 -0.51
C ALA A 166 -2.18 -15.38 -0.99
N ASN A 167 -2.37 -16.60 -1.51
CA ASN A 167 -3.66 -17.07 -2.02
C ASN A 167 -4.68 -17.39 -0.91
N ASN A 168 -4.24 -17.85 0.26
CA ASN A 168 -5.13 -18.28 1.34
C ASN A 168 -5.51 -17.15 2.32
N ILE A 169 -4.68 -16.11 2.47
CA ILE A 169 -4.87 -15.03 3.44
C ILE A 169 -5.04 -13.68 2.74
N PHE A 170 -3.99 -13.19 2.10
CA PHE A 170 -3.92 -11.81 1.61
C PHE A 170 -4.91 -11.53 0.45
N ILE A 171 -4.87 -12.33 -0.62
CA ILE A 171 -5.74 -12.14 -1.79
C ILE A 171 -7.24 -12.17 -1.41
N PRO A 172 -7.74 -13.14 -0.62
CA PRO A 172 -9.12 -13.13 -0.14
C PRO A 172 -9.48 -11.89 0.69
N MET A 173 -8.57 -11.41 1.56
CA MET A 173 -8.80 -10.17 2.32
C MET A 173 -8.92 -8.95 1.41
N HIS A 174 -8.04 -8.80 0.42
CA HIS A 174 -8.10 -7.65 -0.50
C HIS A 174 -9.36 -7.67 -1.38
N TYR A 175 -9.80 -8.84 -1.85
CA TYR A 175 -11.09 -8.95 -2.54
C TYR A 175 -12.25 -8.58 -1.61
N ARG A 176 -12.26 -9.09 -0.38
CA ARG A 176 -13.33 -8.84 0.59
C ARG A 176 -13.49 -7.35 0.90
N TRP A 177 -12.38 -6.66 1.13
CA TRP A 177 -12.35 -5.21 1.40
C TRP A 177 -12.70 -4.38 0.14
N LEU A 178 -12.02 -4.61 -0.98
CA LEU A 178 -12.21 -3.81 -2.19
C LEU A 178 -13.52 -4.14 -2.95
N ASN A 179 -14.26 -5.18 -2.56
CA ASN A 179 -15.65 -5.42 -2.99
C ASN A 179 -16.69 -4.88 -1.99
N HIS A 180 -16.27 -4.26 -0.90
CA HIS A 180 -17.12 -3.75 0.18
C HIS A 180 -18.01 -4.82 0.83
N GLU A 181 -17.43 -6.01 1.08
CA GLU A 181 -18.12 -7.16 1.65
C GLU A 181 -18.08 -7.21 3.19
N GLU A 182 -17.40 -6.28 3.87
CA GLU A 182 -17.51 -6.17 5.32
C GLU A 182 -18.77 -5.40 5.77
N PRO A 183 -19.47 -5.84 6.82
CA PRO A 183 -20.66 -5.15 7.32
C PRO A 183 -20.39 -3.71 7.79
N SER A 184 -19.14 -3.40 8.15
CA SER A 184 -18.68 -2.04 8.45
C SER A 184 -18.85 -1.14 7.23
N GLU A 185 -18.54 -1.61 6.01
CA GLU A 185 -18.52 -0.85 4.75
C GLU A 185 -19.91 -0.51 4.16
N HIS A 186 -20.98 -0.60 4.96
CA HIS A 186 -22.35 -0.19 4.60
C HIS A 186 -22.49 1.25 4.06
N ASN A 187 -21.48 2.10 4.32
CA ASN A 187 -21.21 3.32 3.58
C ASN A 187 -19.79 3.25 3.00
N ILE A 188 -19.70 2.97 1.70
CA ILE A 188 -18.47 2.75 0.92
C ILE A 188 -17.45 3.88 1.10
N LEU A 189 -17.90 5.14 1.15
CA LEU A 189 -16.99 6.29 1.19
C LEU A 189 -16.46 6.65 2.59
N HIS A 190 -16.75 5.84 3.62
CA HIS A 190 -16.47 6.24 5.01
C HIS A 190 -15.07 5.91 5.52
N PHE A 191 -14.47 4.82 5.05
CA PHE A 191 -13.07 4.53 5.35
C PHE A 191 -12.19 5.53 4.60
N PHE A 192 -11.11 5.98 5.23
CA PHE A 192 -10.21 6.95 4.61
C PHE A 192 -9.32 6.31 3.55
N ALA A 193 -8.82 7.11 2.61
CA ALA A 193 -8.14 6.61 1.41
C ALA A 193 -6.99 5.62 1.70
N ASN A 194 -6.22 5.82 2.78
CA ASN A 194 -5.11 4.91 3.12
C ASN A 194 -5.54 3.43 3.26
N TRP A 195 -6.78 3.18 3.72
CA TRP A 195 -7.32 1.85 3.94
C TRP A 195 -7.43 1.04 2.65
N GLU A 196 -8.00 1.64 1.61
CA GLU A 196 -8.11 0.98 0.32
C GLU A 196 -6.81 1.09 -0.49
N LEU A 197 -6.08 2.21 -0.42
CA LEU A 197 -4.81 2.38 -1.12
C LEU A 197 -3.79 1.30 -0.74
N CYS A 198 -3.67 0.93 0.54
CA CYS A 198 -2.77 -0.16 0.94
C CYS A 198 -3.27 -1.54 0.47
N ASN A 199 -4.59 -1.77 0.45
CA ASN A 199 -5.17 -3.01 -0.08
C ASN A 199 -5.02 -3.12 -1.61
N ILE A 200 -5.10 -2.01 -2.35
CA ILE A 200 -4.79 -1.94 -3.80
C ILE A 200 -3.29 -2.24 -4.03
N ALA A 201 -2.40 -1.57 -3.27
CA ALA A 201 -0.96 -1.79 -3.36
C ALA A 201 -0.59 -3.26 -3.14
N SER A 202 -1.18 -3.91 -2.13
CA SER A 202 -0.96 -5.33 -1.86
C SER A 202 -1.65 -6.24 -2.88
N ALA A 203 -2.87 -5.96 -3.32
CA ALA A 203 -3.51 -6.77 -4.37
C ALA A 203 -2.68 -6.77 -5.67
N MET A 204 -2.14 -5.61 -6.08
CA MET A 204 -1.18 -5.53 -7.20
C MET A 204 0.08 -6.38 -6.92
N ALA A 205 0.66 -6.24 -5.73
CA ALA A 205 1.86 -6.96 -5.34
C ALA A 205 1.68 -8.48 -5.33
N MET A 206 0.57 -8.95 -4.75
CA MET A 206 0.16 -10.35 -4.71
C MET A 206 -0.17 -10.88 -6.11
N GLY A 207 -0.77 -10.07 -6.98
CA GLY A 207 -1.01 -10.41 -8.39
C GLY A 207 0.27 -10.73 -9.15
N VAL A 208 1.34 -9.96 -8.95
CA VAL A 208 2.68 -10.24 -9.50
C VAL A 208 3.30 -11.46 -8.81
N LEU A 209 3.35 -11.48 -7.48
CA LEU A 209 3.97 -12.55 -6.66
C LEU A 209 3.41 -13.94 -6.97
N THR A 210 2.11 -14.03 -7.27
CA THR A 210 1.41 -15.30 -7.54
C THR A 210 1.19 -15.58 -9.04
N ASP A 211 1.77 -14.75 -9.91
CA ASP A 211 1.57 -14.80 -11.38
C ASP A 211 0.07 -14.75 -11.78
N ASN A 212 -0.75 -14.08 -10.97
CA ASN A 212 -2.20 -14.05 -11.05
C ASN A 212 -2.72 -12.74 -11.67
N LYS A 213 -2.89 -12.77 -13.00
CA LYS A 213 -3.39 -11.65 -13.80
C LYS A 213 -4.80 -11.17 -13.41
N THR A 214 -5.64 -12.05 -12.84
CA THR A 214 -7.00 -11.69 -12.40
C THR A 214 -6.99 -10.75 -11.18
N VAL A 215 -6.09 -10.98 -10.23
CA VAL A 215 -5.91 -10.13 -9.05
C VAL A 215 -5.31 -8.78 -9.45
N TRP A 216 -4.31 -8.80 -10.33
CA TRP A 216 -3.73 -7.58 -10.90
C TRP A 216 -4.77 -6.72 -11.63
N ASP A 217 -5.54 -7.31 -12.54
CA ASP A 217 -6.55 -6.58 -13.31
C ASP A 217 -7.68 -6.07 -12.42
N PHE A 218 -8.06 -6.80 -11.38
CA PHE A 218 -8.97 -6.30 -10.36
C PHE A 218 -8.42 -5.04 -9.68
N ALA A 219 -7.19 -5.10 -9.12
CA ALA A 219 -6.60 -3.99 -8.38
C ALA A 219 -6.36 -2.74 -9.25
N VAL A 220 -5.85 -2.92 -10.49
CA VAL A 220 -5.63 -1.80 -11.43
C VAL A 220 -6.95 -1.17 -11.87
N ASN A 221 -8.00 -1.96 -12.13
CA ASN A 221 -9.31 -1.41 -12.48
C ASN A 221 -9.98 -0.72 -11.28
N TYR A 222 -9.80 -1.24 -10.07
CA TYR A 222 -10.29 -0.62 -8.85
C TYR A 222 -9.61 0.74 -8.59
N PHE A 223 -8.27 0.81 -8.68
CA PHE A 223 -7.56 2.09 -8.62
C PHE A 223 -8.08 3.11 -9.65
N LYS A 224 -8.34 2.67 -10.89
CA LYS A 224 -8.76 3.54 -11.99
C LYS A 224 -10.22 4.00 -11.88
N THR A 225 -11.12 3.14 -11.40
CA THR A 225 -12.59 3.27 -11.58
C THR A 225 -13.46 2.69 -10.45
N GLY A 226 -12.87 2.27 -9.33
CA GLY A 226 -13.61 1.82 -8.14
C GLY A 226 -14.48 2.92 -7.52
N ASP A 227 -15.38 2.51 -6.64
CA ASP A 227 -16.36 3.35 -5.94
C ASP A 227 -15.91 3.77 -4.53
N GLY A 228 -15.01 3.04 -3.90
CA GLY A 228 -14.38 3.37 -2.62
C GLY A 228 -13.34 4.49 -2.65
N THR A 229 -12.78 4.83 -1.49
CA THR A 229 -11.88 5.99 -1.31
C THR A 229 -10.45 5.82 -1.83
N GLY A 230 -10.01 4.59 -2.14
CA GLY A 230 -8.72 4.28 -2.76
C GLY A 230 -8.72 4.39 -4.29
N ALA A 231 -9.88 4.44 -4.93
CA ALA A 231 -9.98 4.80 -6.34
C ALA A 231 -9.47 6.24 -6.54
N ILE A 232 -8.63 6.51 -7.54
CA ILE A 232 -7.85 7.77 -7.63
C ILE A 232 -8.70 9.05 -7.73
N ASN A 233 -9.95 8.94 -8.19
CA ASN A 233 -10.91 10.05 -8.21
C ASN A 233 -11.42 10.43 -6.82
N ASN A 234 -11.44 9.48 -5.88
CA ASN A 234 -11.89 9.63 -4.51
C ASN A 234 -10.70 9.83 -3.55
N ALA A 235 -9.55 9.21 -3.81
CA ALA A 235 -8.32 9.43 -3.05
C ALA A 235 -7.79 10.87 -3.20
N ILE A 236 -7.86 11.42 -4.42
CA ILE A 236 -7.59 12.83 -4.73
C ILE A 236 -8.92 13.45 -5.17
N THR A 237 -9.75 13.90 -4.22
CA THR A 237 -11.18 14.21 -4.43
C THR A 237 -11.43 15.34 -5.43
N ASN A 238 -10.70 16.45 -5.30
CA ASN A 238 -10.99 17.70 -6.00
C ASN A 238 -9.74 18.26 -6.68
N ILE A 239 -9.90 18.79 -7.89
CA ILE A 239 -8.87 19.59 -8.54
C ILE A 239 -9.15 21.06 -8.25
N VAL A 240 -8.14 21.80 -7.77
CA VAL A 240 -8.23 23.19 -7.33
C VAL A 240 -7.12 24.05 -7.96
N GLU A 241 -7.36 25.35 -8.13
CA GLU A 241 -6.36 26.28 -8.67
C GLU A 241 -5.41 26.78 -7.57
N GLU A 242 -4.10 26.66 -7.80
CA GLU A 242 -3.08 27.22 -6.92
C GLU A 242 -3.22 28.75 -6.79
N PRO A 243 -3.32 29.27 -5.55
CA PRO A 243 -3.34 30.71 -5.29
C PRO A 243 -2.12 31.43 -5.86
N GLY A 244 -2.35 32.31 -6.83
CA GLY A 244 -1.36 33.19 -7.45
C GLY A 244 -0.84 32.75 -8.82
N THR A 245 -0.90 31.46 -9.15
CA THR A 245 -0.39 30.90 -10.42
C THR A 245 -1.51 30.35 -11.31
N GLY A 246 -2.60 29.84 -10.73
CA GLY A 246 -3.63 29.08 -11.45
C GLY A 246 -3.23 27.64 -11.78
N THR A 247 -2.07 27.15 -11.33
CA THR A 247 -1.64 25.75 -11.52
C THR A 247 -2.62 24.80 -10.85
N LEU A 248 -3.05 23.75 -11.55
CA LEU A 248 -4.05 22.81 -11.02
C LEU A 248 -3.43 21.80 -10.04
N LEU A 249 -3.83 21.88 -8.77
CA LEU A 249 -3.45 21.00 -7.67
C LEU A 249 -4.59 19.99 -7.36
N GLY A 250 -4.29 18.89 -6.66
CA GLY A 250 -5.26 17.87 -6.29
C GLY A 250 -5.42 17.72 -4.78
N GLN A 251 -6.58 18.07 -4.23
CA GLN A 251 -6.89 17.87 -2.82
C GLN A 251 -6.95 16.37 -2.50
N GLY A 252 -6.04 15.90 -1.63
CA GLY A 252 -6.09 14.55 -1.06
C GLY A 252 -7.25 14.40 -0.08
N GLN A 253 -7.89 13.23 -0.06
CA GLN A 253 -9.05 12.94 0.77
C GLN A 253 -8.74 13.16 2.25
N GLU A 254 -7.64 12.62 2.77
CA GLU A 254 -7.29 12.77 4.19
C GLU A 254 -6.82 14.15 4.63
N SER A 255 -6.66 15.11 3.71
CA SER A 255 -6.13 16.44 4.04
C SER A 255 -7.02 17.24 5.02
N GLY A 256 -8.32 16.95 5.07
CA GLY A 256 -9.23 17.49 6.08
C GLY A 256 -9.10 16.85 7.47
N ARG A 257 -8.53 15.64 7.56
CA ARG A 257 -8.35 14.88 8.80
C ARG A 257 -7.03 15.27 9.48
N ASP A 258 -5.90 14.92 8.88
CA ASP A 258 -4.56 15.30 9.32
C ASP A 258 -3.52 15.04 8.21
N GLN A 259 -2.35 15.67 8.33
CA GLN A 259 -1.29 15.54 7.35
C GLN A 259 -0.44 14.27 7.52
N GLY A 260 -0.52 13.58 8.66
CA GLY A 260 0.24 12.35 8.92
C GLY A 260 -0.27 11.14 8.13
N HIS A 261 -1.59 11.08 7.91
CA HIS A 261 -2.23 10.10 7.03
C HIS A 261 -2.28 10.59 5.58
N SER A 262 -2.44 11.90 5.34
CA SER A 262 -2.25 12.45 3.99
C SER A 262 -0.85 12.14 3.42
N ALA A 263 0.19 12.08 4.27
CA ALA A 263 1.53 11.62 3.87
C ALA A 263 1.57 10.12 3.52
N LEU A 264 0.75 9.29 4.19
CA LEU A 264 0.62 7.86 3.85
C LEU A 264 -0.05 7.68 2.49
N ASP A 265 -1.10 8.45 2.19
CA ASP A 265 -1.75 8.41 0.86
C ASP A 265 -0.73 8.69 -0.25
N ILE A 266 0.08 9.74 -0.14
CA ILE A 266 1.10 10.08 -1.15
C ILE A 266 2.18 8.99 -1.26
N GLN A 267 2.55 8.34 -0.16
CA GLN A 267 3.46 7.19 -0.15
C GLN A 267 2.85 5.98 -0.88
N LEU A 268 1.61 5.60 -0.56
CA LEU A 268 0.91 4.47 -1.18
C LEU A 268 0.60 4.72 -2.66
N LEU A 269 0.27 5.95 -3.05
CA LEU A 269 0.12 6.34 -4.45
C LEU A 269 1.45 6.22 -5.22
N GLY A 270 2.58 6.56 -4.59
CA GLY A 270 3.91 6.28 -5.12
C GLY A 270 4.14 4.78 -5.34
N VAL A 271 3.83 3.95 -4.34
CA VAL A 271 3.94 2.48 -4.41
C VAL A 271 3.09 1.91 -5.57
N ILE A 272 1.80 2.28 -5.63
CA ILE A 272 0.88 1.85 -6.71
C ILE A 272 1.42 2.26 -8.08
N GLY A 273 1.84 3.52 -8.24
CA GLY A 273 2.39 4.03 -9.49
C GLY A 273 3.65 3.26 -9.93
N GLN A 274 4.56 2.98 -9.01
CA GLN A 274 5.84 2.33 -9.31
C GLN A 274 5.69 0.83 -9.61
N GLN A 275 4.83 0.13 -8.87
CA GLN A 275 4.50 -1.27 -9.18
C GLN A 275 3.83 -1.40 -10.55
N ALA A 276 2.89 -0.50 -10.90
CA ALA A 276 2.30 -0.46 -12.23
C ALA A 276 3.34 -0.17 -13.33
N TRP A 277 4.18 0.85 -13.11
CA TRP A 277 5.18 1.28 -14.08
C TRP A 277 6.16 0.16 -14.43
N ASN A 278 6.65 -0.59 -13.44
CA ASN A 278 7.55 -1.73 -13.65
C ASN A 278 6.89 -2.93 -14.34
N GLN A 279 5.55 -3.00 -14.38
CA GLN A 279 4.78 -3.96 -15.18
C GLN A 279 4.26 -3.37 -16.51
N GLY A 280 4.67 -2.15 -16.87
CA GLY A 280 4.33 -1.50 -18.15
C GLY A 280 2.99 -0.75 -18.18
N GLU A 281 2.37 -0.49 -17.03
CA GLU A 281 1.13 0.28 -16.89
C GLU A 281 1.44 1.68 -16.30
N ASP A 282 1.15 2.76 -17.04
CA ASP A 282 1.47 4.13 -16.63
C ASP A 282 0.38 4.75 -15.74
N LEU A 283 0.25 4.25 -14.50
CA LEU A 283 -0.65 4.83 -13.50
C LEU A 283 -0.20 6.21 -13.02
N PHE A 284 1.08 6.56 -13.16
CA PHE A 284 1.57 7.91 -12.84
C PHE A 284 0.99 8.96 -13.78
N ALA A 285 0.91 8.69 -15.09
CA ALA A 285 0.27 9.59 -16.04
C ALA A 285 -1.28 9.52 -16.05
N TYR A 286 -1.87 8.48 -15.44
CA TYR A 286 -3.31 8.26 -15.46
C TYR A 286 -4.12 9.45 -14.89
N ASN A 287 -5.27 9.70 -15.51
CA ASN A 287 -6.21 10.75 -15.12
C ASN A 287 -5.57 12.16 -15.02
N ASP A 288 -4.77 12.49 -16.04
CA ASP A 288 -4.02 13.75 -16.13
C ASP A 288 -3.04 13.96 -14.96
N SER A 289 -2.21 12.92 -14.75
CA SER A 289 -1.21 12.80 -13.68
C SER A 289 -1.76 13.09 -12.28
N ARG A 290 -2.91 12.51 -11.92
CA ARG A 290 -3.62 12.85 -10.68
C ARG A 290 -2.81 12.55 -9.40
N ILE A 291 -1.91 11.56 -9.45
CA ILE A 291 -0.93 11.30 -8.38
C ILE A 291 -0.02 12.53 -8.18
N LEU A 292 0.56 13.09 -9.25
CA LEU A 292 1.37 14.32 -9.16
C LEU A 292 0.56 15.49 -8.61
N ARG A 293 -0.69 15.66 -9.05
CA ARG A 293 -1.57 16.74 -8.55
C ARG A 293 -1.78 16.63 -7.03
N GLY A 294 -1.96 15.41 -6.52
CA GLY A 294 -2.01 15.11 -5.09
C GLY A 294 -0.70 15.45 -4.37
N ALA A 295 0.42 15.01 -4.92
CA ALA A 295 1.75 15.25 -4.36
C ALA A 295 2.09 16.74 -4.28
N GLU A 296 1.84 17.52 -5.34
CA GLU A 296 2.06 18.98 -5.37
C GLU A 296 1.18 19.71 -4.33
N TYR A 297 -0.09 19.31 -4.17
CA TYR A 297 -1.00 19.88 -3.17
C TYR A 297 -0.49 19.63 -1.74
N PHE A 298 -0.18 18.36 -1.43
CA PHE A 298 0.34 17.96 -0.14
C PHE A 298 1.65 18.68 0.18
N ALA A 299 2.58 18.68 -0.78
CA ALA A 299 3.89 19.30 -0.65
C ALA A 299 3.78 20.80 -0.36
N ARG A 300 2.98 21.52 -1.17
CA ARG A 300 2.73 22.96 -0.97
C ARG A 300 2.27 23.27 0.45
N TYR A 301 1.27 22.52 0.93
CA TYR A 301 0.69 22.77 2.25
C TYR A 301 1.66 22.48 3.39
N ASN A 302 2.39 21.36 3.30
CA ASN A 302 3.29 20.90 4.34
C ASN A 302 4.65 21.65 4.35
N LEU A 303 5.00 22.34 3.25
CA LEU A 303 6.05 23.37 3.21
C LEU A 303 5.59 24.73 3.79
N GLY A 304 4.42 24.80 4.43
CA GLY A 304 3.95 25.98 5.16
C GLY A 304 3.13 26.99 4.34
N ASN A 305 2.87 26.73 3.06
CA ASN A 305 2.00 27.58 2.22
C ASN A 305 0.53 27.16 2.40
N ASP A 306 -0.42 28.06 2.15
CA ASP A 306 -1.84 27.69 2.16
C ASP A 306 -2.22 26.82 0.93
N VAL A 307 -3.42 26.28 0.91
CA VAL A 307 -4.05 25.65 -0.28
C VAL A 307 -5.56 25.93 -0.26
N PRO A 308 -6.24 26.02 -1.43
CA PRO A 308 -7.69 26.06 -1.45
C PRO A 308 -8.25 24.70 -1.05
N PHE A 309 -9.23 24.69 -0.14
CA PHE A 309 -9.90 23.47 0.31
C PHE A 309 -11.37 23.49 -0.10
N VAL A 310 -11.83 22.44 -0.75
CA VAL A 310 -13.23 22.17 -1.07
C VAL A 310 -13.81 21.30 0.02
N SER A 311 -14.80 21.83 0.74
CA SER A 311 -15.48 21.11 1.82
C SER A 311 -16.11 19.81 1.30
N TYR A 312 -15.92 18.71 2.03
CA TYR A 312 -16.43 17.39 1.67
C TYR A 312 -16.88 16.61 2.92
N THR A 313 -17.61 15.52 2.71
CA THR A 313 -18.08 14.62 3.76
C THR A 313 -17.78 13.18 3.34
N ASN A 314 -17.09 12.37 4.15
CA ASN A 314 -16.87 10.94 3.90
C ASN A 314 -18.13 10.08 4.21
N GLY A 315 -19.30 10.71 4.19
CA GLY A 315 -20.58 10.16 4.67
C GLY A 315 -20.72 9.97 6.19
N ILE A 316 -19.65 10.10 7.01
CA ILE A 316 -19.75 10.10 8.49
C ILE A 316 -19.27 11.43 9.08
N VAL A 317 -18.11 11.92 8.66
CA VAL A 317 -17.46 13.16 9.12
C VAL A 317 -17.39 14.17 7.98
N SER A 318 -17.67 15.43 8.29
CA SER A 318 -17.58 16.54 7.35
C SER A 318 -16.35 17.40 7.65
N TYR A 319 -15.60 17.74 6.61
CA TYR A 319 -14.43 18.60 6.67
C TYR A 319 -14.70 19.87 5.88
N THR A 320 -14.51 21.02 6.52
CA THR A 320 -14.75 22.35 5.91
C THR A 320 -13.47 23.13 5.62
N GLU A 321 -12.34 22.67 6.15
CA GLU A 321 -11.01 23.27 5.99
C GLU A 321 -9.93 22.18 6.00
N ILE A 322 -8.73 22.53 5.51
CA ILE A 322 -7.56 21.65 5.59
C ILE A 322 -7.02 21.59 7.03
N SER A 323 -6.71 20.40 7.51
CA SER A 323 -6.25 20.20 8.89
C SER A 323 -4.79 20.57 9.06
N SER A 324 -4.50 21.40 10.06
CA SER A 324 -3.14 21.71 10.51
C SER A 324 -2.53 20.63 11.40
N ALA A 325 -3.28 19.58 11.76
CA ALA A 325 -2.77 18.48 12.56
C ALA A 325 -1.66 17.75 11.80
N SER A 326 -0.52 17.54 12.48
CA SER A 326 0.70 16.95 11.91
C SER A 326 1.27 17.68 10.68
N ARG A 327 0.94 18.97 10.46
CA ARG A 327 1.46 19.74 9.32
C ARG A 327 2.99 19.78 9.31
N GLY A 328 3.58 19.48 8.17
CA GLY A 328 5.01 19.19 8.02
C GLY A 328 5.34 17.70 8.17
N ALA A 329 4.35 16.80 8.14
CA ALA A 329 4.57 15.36 8.14
C ALA A 329 5.40 14.91 6.93
N ILE A 330 6.37 14.02 7.17
CA ILE A 330 7.29 13.46 6.17
C ILE A 330 7.18 11.93 6.24
N ARG A 331 7.15 11.28 5.08
CA ARG A 331 7.29 9.84 4.88
C ARG A 331 8.11 9.58 3.61
N PRO A 332 8.85 8.46 3.49
CA PRO A 332 9.63 8.15 2.30
C PRO A 332 8.77 7.93 1.04
N THR A 333 9.02 8.68 -0.02
CA THR A 333 8.42 8.55 -1.38
C THR A 333 8.90 9.67 -2.33
N TRP A 334 9.57 10.71 -1.83
CA TRP A 334 9.81 11.93 -2.59
C TRP A 334 10.92 11.78 -3.61
N GLU A 335 11.91 10.93 -3.34
CA GLU A 335 12.88 10.50 -4.36
C GLU A 335 12.15 9.76 -5.50
N LEU A 336 11.23 8.85 -5.19
CA LEU A 336 10.45 8.12 -6.20
C LEU A 336 9.65 9.08 -7.09
N LEU A 337 8.85 9.96 -6.48
CA LEU A 337 7.97 10.88 -7.20
C LEU A 337 8.77 11.90 -8.02
N TYR A 338 9.82 12.49 -7.46
CA TYR A 338 10.69 13.43 -8.17
C TYR A 338 11.41 12.77 -9.35
N ASN A 339 12.03 11.60 -9.13
CA ASN A 339 12.76 10.91 -10.18
C ASN A 339 11.82 10.37 -11.28
N HIS A 340 10.57 10.04 -10.95
CA HIS A 340 9.56 9.75 -11.98
C HIS A 340 9.15 11.00 -12.76
N TYR A 341 8.58 12.01 -12.12
CA TYR A 341 7.95 13.13 -12.83
C TYR A 341 8.95 14.14 -13.39
N VAL A 342 9.90 14.60 -12.59
CA VAL A 342 10.86 15.63 -13.01
C VAL A 342 11.94 15.01 -13.89
N ILE A 343 12.63 14.00 -13.38
CA ILE A 343 13.84 13.47 -14.02
C ILE A 343 13.51 12.59 -15.25
N ARG A 344 12.60 11.63 -15.10
CA ARG A 344 12.25 10.68 -16.19
C ARG A 344 11.25 11.24 -17.19
N LYS A 345 10.26 12.04 -16.74
CA LYS A 345 9.17 12.56 -17.60
C LYS A 345 9.36 14.03 -18.01
N GLY A 346 10.31 14.76 -17.41
CA GLY A 346 10.60 16.15 -17.76
C GLY A 346 9.48 17.13 -17.38
N MET A 347 8.68 16.81 -16.36
CA MET A 347 7.52 17.59 -15.94
C MET A 347 7.89 18.61 -14.85
N ASP A 348 7.25 19.78 -14.90
CA ASP A 348 7.35 20.78 -13.84
C ASP A 348 6.60 20.29 -12.58
N ALA A 349 7.34 19.96 -11.53
CA ALA A 349 6.82 19.59 -10.20
C ALA A 349 7.53 20.40 -9.10
N PRO A 350 7.29 21.73 -9.03
CA PRO A 350 8.04 22.62 -8.15
C PRO A 350 7.86 22.29 -6.67
N TRP A 351 6.65 21.91 -6.24
CA TRP A 351 6.40 21.62 -4.82
C TRP A 351 6.99 20.26 -4.42
N SER A 352 6.87 19.22 -5.25
CA SER A 352 7.54 17.93 -5.04
C SER A 352 9.06 18.06 -5.04
N THR A 353 9.63 18.94 -5.87
CA THR A 353 11.08 19.24 -5.87
C THR A 353 11.53 19.88 -4.55
N LEU A 354 10.77 20.88 -4.05
CA LEU A 354 11.06 21.49 -2.76
C LEU A 354 10.83 20.52 -1.58
N PHE A 355 9.83 19.65 -1.69
CA PHE A 355 9.53 18.67 -0.65
C PHE A 355 10.57 17.55 -0.60
N LEU A 356 11.12 17.12 -1.74
CA LEU A 356 12.28 16.23 -1.77
C LEU A 356 13.43 16.81 -0.95
N ASN A 357 13.81 18.08 -1.17
CA ASN A 357 14.88 18.71 -0.40
C ASN A 357 14.58 18.73 1.11
N ASN A 358 13.35 19.09 1.50
CA ASN A 358 12.90 19.06 2.89
C ASN A 358 12.87 17.64 3.49
N SER A 359 12.57 16.62 2.68
CA SER A 359 12.61 15.21 3.08
C SER A 359 14.06 14.73 3.26
N LEU A 360 14.97 15.11 2.37
CA LEU A 360 16.39 14.78 2.49
C LEU A 360 17.03 15.47 3.71
N ASP A 361 16.68 16.73 3.99
CA ASP A 361 17.11 17.43 5.21
C ASP A 361 16.61 16.74 6.49
N TYR A 362 15.42 16.11 6.46
CA TYR A 362 14.88 15.32 7.57
C TYR A 362 15.56 13.95 7.73
N TYR A 363 16.00 13.31 6.63
CA TYR A 363 16.70 12.02 6.63
C TYR A 363 18.24 12.15 6.56
N ASP A 364 18.82 13.22 7.11
CA ASP A 364 20.28 13.47 7.17
C ASP A 364 21.01 13.31 5.80
N GLY A 365 20.33 13.68 4.71
CA GLY A 365 20.87 13.74 3.34
C GLY A 365 20.53 12.57 2.42
N ALA A 366 19.86 11.51 2.90
CA ALA A 366 19.41 10.41 2.05
C ALA A 366 18.12 9.76 2.57
N GLU A 367 17.09 9.67 1.73
CA GLU A 367 15.76 9.19 2.12
C GLU A 367 15.82 7.79 2.75
N GLY A 368 15.32 7.69 3.99
CA GLY A 368 15.34 6.47 4.80
C GLY A 368 14.34 5.41 4.33
N GLY A 369 14.32 4.28 5.05
CA GLY A 369 13.40 3.18 4.80
C GLY A 369 13.00 2.45 6.07
N ALA A 370 12.20 1.39 5.95
CA ALA A 370 11.61 0.72 7.10
C ALA A 370 12.69 0.29 8.13
N GLY A 371 12.48 0.71 9.39
CA GLY A 371 13.41 0.54 10.51
C GLY A 371 14.59 1.52 10.60
N SER A 372 14.65 2.56 9.75
CA SER A 372 15.78 3.52 9.74
C SER A 372 15.50 4.89 10.40
N TRP A 373 14.26 5.18 10.82
CA TRP A 373 13.85 6.56 11.14
C TRP A 373 12.88 6.70 12.32
N GLY A 374 12.56 5.61 13.03
CA GLY A 374 11.73 5.63 14.24
C GLY A 374 11.00 4.31 14.47
N GLU A 375 10.36 4.17 15.63
CA GLU A 375 9.56 3.00 16.00
C GLU A 375 8.06 3.29 16.03
N GLY A 376 7.24 2.25 15.92
CA GLY A 376 5.79 2.32 15.81
C GLY A 376 5.31 2.32 14.36
N SER A 377 4.10 1.81 14.13
CA SER A 377 3.55 1.43 12.81
C SER A 377 3.79 2.45 11.69
N GLY A 378 3.60 3.75 11.94
CA GLY A 378 3.83 4.81 10.95
C GLY A 378 5.21 4.82 10.29
N HIS A 379 6.24 4.29 10.95
CA HIS A 379 7.61 4.17 10.43
C HIS A 379 7.85 2.89 9.59
N TYR A 380 6.86 1.98 9.60
CA TYR A 380 6.84 0.66 8.95
C TYR A 380 5.58 0.45 8.08
N ASP A 381 4.77 1.48 7.83
CA ASP A 381 3.72 1.45 6.80
C ASP A 381 4.32 1.53 5.36
N GLY A 382 5.64 1.73 5.26
CA GLY A 382 6.36 2.08 4.02
C GLY A 382 7.82 1.61 3.96
N LEU A 383 8.19 0.88 2.91
CA LEU A 383 9.56 0.38 2.68
C LEU A 383 10.61 1.50 2.50
N GLY A 384 10.29 2.57 1.77
CA GLY A 384 11.20 3.69 1.52
C GLY A 384 12.45 3.36 0.70
N TRP A 385 13.63 3.74 1.21
CA TRP A 385 14.95 3.62 0.57
C TRP A 385 15.11 4.39 -0.75
N GLY A 386 14.40 5.51 -0.93
CA GLY A 386 14.30 6.16 -2.24
C GLY A 386 15.62 6.71 -2.78
N SER A 387 16.52 7.20 -1.92
CA SER A 387 17.85 7.67 -2.37
C SER A 387 18.78 6.52 -2.79
N LEU A 388 18.54 5.30 -2.30
CA LEU A 388 19.24 4.09 -2.76
C LEU A 388 18.64 3.56 -4.06
N LEU A 389 17.31 3.56 -4.18
CA LEU A 389 16.58 2.85 -5.23
C LEU A 389 16.22 3.72 -6.43
N TYR A 390 15.71 4.93 -6.23
CA TYR A 390 15.07 5.72 -7.30
C TYR A 390 15.89 6.92 -7.77
N HIS A 391 16.85 7.39 -6.97
CA HIS A 391 17.73 8.50 -7.35
C HIS A 391 18.46 8.21 -8.67
N MET A 392 18.54 9.23 -9.53
CA MET A 392 19.20 9.22 -10.84
C MET A 392 20.01 10.51 -11.04
N ASP A 393 21.26 10.40 -11.49
CA ASP A 393 22.07 11.56 -11.88
C ASP A 393 22.03 11.84 -13.40
N GLU A 394 22.74 12.88 -13.84
CA GLU A 394 22.83 13.28 -15.25
C GLU A 394 23.25 12.14 -16.20
N ALA A 395 24.09 11.20 -15.74
CA ALA A 395 24.54 10.08 -16.55
C ALA A 395 23.44 9.02 -16.70
N ASP A 396 22.66 8.78 -15.65
CA ASP A 396 21.50 7.88 -15.69
C ASP A 396 20.42 8.45 -16.64
N VAL A 397 20.17 9.77 -16.58
CA VAL A 397 19.26 10.49 -17.49
C VAL A 397 19.72 10.40 -18.95
N ALA A 398 21.01 10.62 -19.22
CA ALA A 398 21.56 10.48 -20.56
C ALA A 398 21.38 9.06 -21.12
N GLY A 399 21.46 8.04 -20.26
CA GLY A 399 21.15 6.64 -20.60
C GLY A 399 19.69 6.41 -21.00
N LEU A 400 18.73 7.06 -20.32
CA LEU A 400 17.30 7.00 -20.68
C LEU A 400 17.03 7.64 -22.05
N VAL A 401 17.61 8.82 -22.32
CA VAL A 401 17.44 9.50 -23.62
C VAL A 401 18.12 8.72 -24.75
N SER A 402 19.30 8.14 -24.50
CA SER A 402 20.01 7.32 -25.50
C SER A 402 19.31 5.99 -25.81
N SER A 403 18.58 5.41 -24.87
CA SER A 403 17.83 4.16 -25.08
C SER A 403 16.50 4.40 -25.81
N GLN A 404 15.79 5.48 -25.51
CA GLN A 404 14.58 5.88 -26.26
C GLN A 404 14.90 6.22 -27.73
N SER A 405 16.03 6.88 -28.00
CA SER A 405 16.47 7.22 -29.36
C SER A 405 17.09 6.04 -30.14
N ALA A 406 17.39 4.92 -29.47
CA ALA A 406 17.90 3.69 -30.10
C ALA A 406 16.78 2.70 -30.50
N LEU A 407 15.54 2.93 -30.09
CA LEU A 407 14.39 2.18 -30.59
C LEU A 407 14.15 2.55 -32.07
N PRO A 408 13.99 1.56 -32.98
CA PRO A 408 13.71 1.86 -34.38
C PRO A 408 12.38 2.59 -34.49
N THR A 409 12.39 3.78 -35.10
CA THR A 409 11.22 4.64 -35.25
C THR A 409 10.07 3.88 -35.91
N ALA A 410 9.05 3.51 -35.12
CA ALA A 410 7.75 3.18 -35.65
C ALA A 410 7.26 4.41 -36.43
N ASN A 411 7.13 4.30 -37.75
CA ASN A 411 6.77 5.42 -38.59
C ASN A 411 5.48 6.07 -38.08
N HIS A 412 5.54 7.36 -37.75
CA HIS A 412 4.35 8.19 -37.60
C HIS A 412 3.54 8.14 -38.89
N MET A 413 2.49 7.30 -38.92
CA MET A 413 1.39 7.52 -39.85
C MET A 413 0.64 8.75 -39.35
N SER A 414 0.63 9.80 -40.17
CA SER A 414 -0.03 11.06 -39.84
C SER A 414 -1.52 10.87 -39.55
N SER A 415 -2.02 11.71 -38.67
CA SER A 415 -3.42 11.84 -38.30
C SER A 415 -4.37 11.90 -39.50
N ALA A 416 -5.35 10.99 -39.54
CA ALA A 416 -6.49 11.05 -40.44
C ALA A 416 -7.73 11.48 -39.65
N SER A 417 -8.08 12.77 -39.74
CA SER A 417 -9.28 13.34 -39.12
C SER A 417 -10.54 12.76 -39.78
N PHE A 418 -11.32 11.96 -39.05
CA PHE A 418 -12.62 11.48 -39.54
C PHE A 418 -13.68 12.58 -39.48
N ALA A 419 -13.80 13.34 -40.57
CA ALA A 419 -14.95 14.22 -40.81
C ALA A 419 -16.15 13.39 -41.31
N SER A 420 -17.21 13.29 -40.50
CA SER A 420 -18.44 12.60 -40.90
C SER A 420 -19.22 13.42 -41.94
N THR A 421 -19.16 12.99 -43.20
CA THR A 421 -19.97 13.57 -44.28
C THR A 421 -21.19 12.69 -44.55
N PHE A 422 -22.35 13.13 -44.08
CA PHE A 422 -23.64 12.54 -44.44
C PHE A 422 -24.11 13.08 -45.80
N ALA A 423 -24.31 12.19 -46.77
CA ALA A 423 -25.11 12.43 -47.98
C ALA A 423 -25.71 11.09 -48.48
N PRO A 424 -26.88 11.10 -49.16
CA PRO A 424 -27.83 10.00 -49.04
C PRO A 424 -27.77 8.97 -50.18
N SER A 425 -28.40 7.81 -49.96
CA SER A 425 -28.85 6.91 -51.03
C SER A 425 -30.34 6.62 -50.87
N ALA A 426 -31.06 6.71 -51.98
CA ALA A 426 -32.52 6.72 -52.00
C ALA A 426 -33.13 5.34 -52.29
N THR A 427 -34.15 5.02 -51.50
CA THR A 427 -35.42 4.37 -51.90
C THR A 427 -35.39 3.18 -52.88
N THR A 428 -35.91 2.05 -52.42
CA THR A 428 -36.84 1.26 -53.25
C THR A 428 -38.02 0.79 -52.40
N THR A 429 -39.22 0.90 -52.94
CA THR A 429 -40.51 0.75 -52.25
C THR A 429 -41.12 -0.63 -52.46
N THR A 430 -41.74 -1.21 -51.41
CA THR A 430 -42.99 -1.99 -51.54
C THR A 430 -43.78 -2.05 -50.22
N SER A 431 -44.91 -1.36 -50.24
CA SER A 431 -46.22 -1.60 -49.60
C SER A 431 -46.41 -2.74 -48.58
N GLY A 432 -46.98 -2.40 -47.42
CA GLY A 432 -47.64 -3.32 -46.49
C GLY A 432 -48.42 -2.55 -45.41
N VAL A 433 -49.75 -2.70 -45.36
CA VAL A 433 -50.68 -1.90 -44.52
C VAL A 433 -51.17 -2.71 -43.32
N SER A 434 -51.16 -2.12 -42.11
CA SER A 434 -52.31 -2.16 -41.17
C SER A 434 -52.04 -1.40 -39.86
N ASP A 435 -53.09 -0.74 -39.34
CA ASP A 435 -53.09 0.08 -38.12
C ASP A 435 -53.10 -0.69 -36.77
N GLN A 436 -52.99 0.11 -35.70
CA GLN A 436 -53.49 -0.07 -34.32
C GLN A 436 -52.51 -0.46 -33.20
N SER A 437 -52.07 0.59 -32.48
CA SER A 437 -52.50 0.91 -31.11
C SER A 437 -52.65 -0.21 -30.06
N THR A 438 -51.97 0.02 -28.93
CA THR A 438 -52.34 -0.39 -27.54
C THR A 438 -52.53 -1.88 -27.24
N HIS A 439 -51.68 -2.41 -26.35
CA HIS A 439 -52.07 -2.54 -24.93
C HIS A 439 -50.87 -2.82 -24.00
N VAL A 440 -50.97 -2.28 -22.78
CA VAL A 440 -50.15 -2.66 -21.62
C VAL A 440 -50.55 -4.05 -21.15
N SER A 441 -49.58 -4.89 -20.75
CA SER A 441 -49.83 -5.89 -19.71
C SER A 441 -48.55 -6.33 -19.00
N SER A 442 -48.59 -6.32 -17.68
CA SER A 442 -47.59 -6.90 -16.78
C SER A 442 -47.75 -8.42 -16.66
N SER A 443 -46.68 -9.12 -16.27
CA SER A 443 -46.75 -10.52 -15.83
C SER A 443 -45.84 -10.78 -14.63
N THR A 444 -46.43 -10.76 -13.45
CA THR A 444 -45.87 -11.28 -12.20
C THR A 444 -45.68 -12.81 -12.31
N THR A 445 -44.69 -13.38 -11.61
CA THR A 445 -44.72 -14.82 -11.28
C THR A 445 -44.32 -15.03 -9.82
N THR A 446 -45.02 -15.92 -9.14
CA THR A 446 -45.11 -15.99 -7.67
C THR A 446 -44.30 -17.15 -7.09
N TYR A 447 -43.79 -16.98 -5.86
CA TYR A 447 -43.33 -18.07 -5.00
C TYR A 447 -44.46 -19.07 -4.66
N PRO A 448 -44.09 -20.32 -4.31
CA PRO A 448 -44.77 -21.09 -3.29
C PRO A 448 -43.88 -21.28 -2.05
N SER A 449 -44.48 -21.22 -0.85
CA SER A 449 -43.79 -21.40 0.43
C SER A 449 -44.34 -22.59 1.22
N ALA A 450 -43.44 -23.18 2.04
CA ALA A 450 -43.69 -23.87 3.30
C ALA A 450 -44.45 -25.22 3.33
N VAL A 451 -43.81 -26.20 3.97
CA VAL A 451 -44.43 -27.04 5.01
C VAL A 451 -43.47 -27.08 6.20
N SER A 452 -44.02 -26.95 7.41
CA SER A 452 -43.31 -27.11 8.70
C SER A 452 -43.98 -28.23 9.49
N SER A 453 -43.20 -28.96 10.30
CA SER A 453 -43.70 -29.69 11.46
C SER A 453 -42.61 -29.87 12.50
N ASP A 454 -42.91 -29.46 13.73
CA ASP A 454 -42.04 -29.37 14.91
C ASP A 454 -42.25 -30.55 15.89
N LEU A 455 -41.53 -30.54 17.03
CA LEU A 455 -41.70 -31.26 18.30
C LEU A 455 -40.99 -32.62 18.49
N GLY A 456 -40.26 -32.76 19.61
CA GLY A 456 -39.79 -34.07 20.10
C GLY A 456 -38.73 -34.11 21.23
N THR A 457 -38.86 -33.34 22.31
CA THR A 457 -37.92 -33.40 23.46
C THR A 457 -38.01 -34.71 24.27
N GLY A 458 -36.91 -35.24 24.82
CA GLY A 458 -37.01 -36.28 25.87
C GLY A 458 -35.75 -37.03 26.34
N HIS A 459 -35.00 -36.45 27.29
CA HIS A 459 -34.27 -37.09 28.42
C HIS A 459 -33.66 -38.51 28.29
N SER A 460 -32.39 -38.64 28.71
CA SER A 460 -31.98 -39.53 29.83
C SER A 460 -30.55 -39.25 30.32
N ALA A 461 -30.29 -39.39 31.63
CA ALA A 461 -29.01 -39.10 32.28
C ALA A 461 -28.58 -40.23 33.24
N LEU A 462 -27.27 -40.37 33.47
CA LEU A 462 -26.58 -41.09 34.58
C LEU A 462 -25.08 -40.70 34.46
N SER A 463 -24.45 -39.94 35.36
CA SER A 463 -24.10 -40.21 36.78
C SER A 463 -23.18 -41.44 36.92
N THR A 464 -21.87 -41.30 37.20
CA THR A 464 -21.22 -41.14 38.52
C THR A 464 -19.67 -41.09 38.30
N VAL A 465 -18.74 -40.69 39.19
CA VAL A 465 -18.72 -40.09 40.56
C VAL A 465 -17.37 -39.32 40.74
N ALA A 466 -17.26 -38.43 41.74
CA ALA A 466 -16.04 -37.64 42.04
C ALA A 466 -15.14 -38.23 43.15
N LYS A 467 -13.84 -37.85 43.20
CA LYS A 467 -13.11 -37.56 44.47
C LYS A 467 -11.71 -36.92 44.32
N ASN A 468 -11.43 -36.03 45.27
CA ASN A 468 -10.22 -35.22 45.53
C ASN A 468 -8.90 -36.02 45.63
N SER A 469 -7.73 -35.36 45.48
CA SER A 469 -6.87 -34.91 46.63
C SER A 469 -5.46 -34.38 46.28
N ALA A 470 -5.03 -33.36 47.03
CA ALA A 470 -3.67 -33.07 47.53
C ALA A 470 -2.51 -32.59 46.60
N THR A 471 -1.98 -31.42 46.95
CA THR A 471 -0.59 -30.95 46.74
C THR A 471 0.37 -31.51 47.81
N PRO A 472 1.70 -31.46 47.59
CA PRO A 472 2.57 -30.46 48.27
C PRO A 472 3.63 -29.83 47.33
N ILE A 473 3.90 -28.53 47.34
CA ILE A 473 4.82 -27.76 48.23
C ILE A 473 6.27 -28.28 48.27
N SER A 474 7.20 -27.50 47.69
CA SER A 474 8.51 -27.18 48.31
C SER A 474 9.13 -25.90 47.75
N SER A 475 9.82 -25.14 48.62
CA SER A 475 10.52 -23.87 48.37
C SER A 475 11.56 -23.64 49.49
N MET A 476 12.51 -22.71 49.46
CA MET A 476 12.85 -21.61 48.51
C MET A 476 14.38 -21.65 48.22
N HIS A 477 14.91 -20.68 47.45
CA HIS A 477 15.83 -19.71 48.07
C HIS A 477 16.04 -18.40 47.27
N SER A 478 16.01 -17.29 48.00
CA SER A 478 16.46 -15.96 47.60
C SER A 478 17.70 -15.59 48.42
N THR A 479 18.57 -14.71 47.88
CA THR A 479 19.48 -13.87 48.67
C THR A 479 19.59 -12.48 48.07
N ALA A 480 19.57 -11.47 48.95
CA ALA A 480 19.82 -10.06 48.64
C ALA A 480 20.73 -9.45 49.71
N SER A 481 21.55 -8.45 49.36
CA SER A 481 22.30 -7.57 50.28
C SER A 481 23.01 -6.48 49.44
N THR A 482 22.57 -5.22 49.46
CA THR A 482 22.79 -4.12 50.45
C THR A 482 23.90 -3.13 50.05
N SER A 483 23.69 -1.85 50.37
CA SER A 483 24.37 -0.66 49.86
C SER A 483 25.10 0.16 50.93
N VAL A 484 26.20 0.86 50.59
CA VAL A 484 26.79 1.97 51.38
C VAL A 484 27.40 3.04 50.44
N LEU A 485 27.32 4.33 50.83
CA LEU A 485 27.79 5.54 50.09
C LEU A 485 29.26 5.94 50.40
N THR A 486 29.87 6.80 49.55
CA THR A 486 30.40 8.14 49.95
C THR A 486 30.89 9.06 48.80
N THR A 487 30.45 10.35 48.82
CA THR A 487 31.10 11.62 48.34
C THR A 487 31.80 11.70 46.95
N SER A 488 31.29 12.39 45.90
CA SER A 488 31.20 13.88 45.64
C SER A 488 32.56 14.60 45.40
N THR A 489 32.80 15.55 44.46
CA THR A 489 31.97 16.58 43.75
C THR A 489 32.43 16.79 42.27
N THR A 490 31.69 17.42 41.33
CA THR A 490 31.59 18.89 41.05
C THR A 490 30.60 19.19 39.89
N THR A 491 29.91 20.34 39.93
CA THR A 491 29.05 20.95 38.86
C THR A 491 29.80 22.11 38.15
N PRO A 492 29.32 22.77 37.06
CA PRO A 492 27.93 23.06 36.58
C PRO A 492 27.68 22.61 35.09
N LEU A 493 26.64 22.99 34.31
CA LEU A 493 25.59 24.03 34.38
C LEU A 493 24.24 23.55 33.76
N GLY A 494 23.42 24.44 33.17
CA GLY A 494 22.07 24.17 32.59
C GLY A 494 22.05 23.72 31.12
N ARG A 495 20.92 23.35 30.50
CA ARG A 495 19.47 23.65 30.73
C ARG A 495 18.60 22.37 30.60
N PRO A 496 17.30 22.38 30.99
CA PRO A 496 16.46 21.18 31.01
C PRO A 496 15.80 20.85 29.66
N GLN A 497 15.67 19.56 29.37
CA GLN A 497 14.62 19.00 28.51
C GLN A 497 13.43 18.61 29.39
N GLU A 498 12.21 19.04 29.04
CA GLU A 498 10.98 18.43 29.54
C GLU A 498 10.41 17.53 28.45
N ALA A 499 10.53 16.21 28.65
CA ALA A 499 9.86 15.22 27.83
C ALA A 499 8.49 14.90 28.47
N HIS A 500 7.41 15.40 27.88
CA HIS A 500 6.06 15.06 28.31
C HIS A 500 5.56 13.81 27.57
N HIS A 501 5.63 12.66 28.25
CA HIS A 501 4.82 11.50 27.89
C HIS A 501 3.33 11.84 28.09
N HIS A 502 2.55 11.83 27.01
CA HIS A 502 1.10 11.87 27.08
C HIS A 502 0.50 10.48 26.86
N HIS A 503 0.12 9.81 27.95
CA HIS A 503 -0.93 8.80 27.90
C HIS A 503 -2.28 9.50 27.73
N HIS A 504 -3.04 9.14 26.70
CA HIS A 504 -4.46 9.51 26.61
C HIS A 504 -5.34 8.36 27.09
N HIS A 505 -5.94 8.54 28.27
CA HIS A 505 -7.08 7.75 28.70
C HIS A 505 -8.35 8.21 27.96
N HIS A 506 -9.12 7.25 27.43
CA HIS A 506 -10.53 7.46 27.09
C HIS A 506 -11.33 7.88 28.33
N VAL A 507 -12.30 8.79 28.14
CA VAL A 507 -13.34 9.10 29.13
C VAL A 507 -14.69 9.14 28.42
N ASP A 508 -15.63 8.32 28.88
CA ASP A 508 -17.01 8.29 28.39
C ASP A 508 -17.77 9.59 28.71
N GLY A 509 -18.46 10.11 27.70
CA GLY A 509 -19.35 11.27 27.81
C GLY A 509 -20.83 10.90 27.80
N GLN A 510 -21.35 10.26 28.86
CA GLN A 510 -22.80 10.16 29.03
C GLN A 510 -23.40 11.53 29.40
N ALA A 511 -24.41 11.96 28.64
CA ALA A 511 -25.26 13.09 28.98
C ALA A 511 -26.75 12.73 28.79
N GLN A 512 -27.38 12.22 29.86
CA GLN A 512 -28.83 12.16 29.98
C GLN A 512 -29.32 13.20 30.98
N ASN A 513 -30.24 14.06 30.54
CA ASN A 513 -31.27 14.73 31.35
C ASN A 513 -32.16 15.55 30.39
N VAL A 514 -33.49 15.63 30.47
CA VAL A 514 -34.58 14.82 31.02
C VAL A 514 -35.85 15.64 30.70
N CYS A 515 -36.92 14.99 30.22
CA CYS A 515 -38.32 15.43 30.19
C CYS A 515 -38.73 16.89 29.85
N HIS A 516 -39.65 17.03 28.89
CA HIS A 516 -41.01 17.42 29.26
C HIS A 516 -42.08 16.82 28.33
N VAL A 517 -43.29 16.71 28.87
CA VAL A 517 -44.45 15.99 28.34
C VAL A 517 -45.36 16.92 27.55
N HIS A 518 -45.73 16.55 26.31
CA HIS A 518 -47.16 16.41 25.94
C HIS A 518 -47.40 15.63 24.64
#